data_AF-A0A9K3L098-F1
#
_entry.id   AF-A0A9K3L098-F1
#
_cell.length_a   1.000
_cell.length_b   1.000
_cell.length_c   1.000
_cell.angle_alpha   90.00
_cell.angle_beta   90.00
_cell.angle_gamma   90.00
#
_symmetry.space_group_name_H-M   'P 1'
#
loop_
_entity.id
_entity.type
_entity.pdbx_description
1 polymer ?
#
loop_
_entity_poly.entity_id
_entity_poly.type
_entity_poly.pdbx_seq_one_letter_code
_entity_poly.pdbx_strand_id
1 'polypeptide(L)'
;MNSDAFDLPPEESNKLFVLINRRDWNRAVATAKRSPNFAKEQCTVTGFYDGRFSSCMTAMHLACALDAPPAVIQALYEANPICAKDTESTYGRLPLHIAVMFSMSSTNLYNLVKLYPKALKTQDAHGRVPLHYACKSDSTPIDEKNALALLKADPSTVHIADFNGFLPLHVACLSLISRTVIRMFIRSAPETIVKQTAKGNTAISCAQNSRHGNEERRQEIVGMLQRTVEEFGLTLPECS
;
A
#
# COMPACT_ATOMS: atom_id res chain seq x y z
N MET A 1 10.92 3.50 10.02
CA MET A 1 11.70 2.38 10.59
C MET A 1 13.02 2.28 9.84
N ASN A 2 14.11 2.21 10.58
CA ASN A 2 15.47 2.22 10.02
C ASN A 2 15.72 1.02 9.11
N SER A 3 16.66 1.24 8.20
CA SER A 3 17.12 0.41 7.09
C SER A 3 17.80 -0.91 7.47
N ASP A 4 17.51 -1.46 8.65
CA ASP A 4 18.21 -2.63 9.17
C ASP A 4 17.69 -3.92 8.53
N ALA A 5 18.57 -4.92 8.47
CA ALA A 5 18.24 -6.25 8.00
C ALA A 5 17.12 -6.84 8.85
N PHE A 6 16.12 -7.47 8.22
CA PHE A 6 15.07 -8.19 8.93
C PHE A 6 15.66 -9.40 9.66
N ASP A 7 15.11 -9.71 10.82
CA ASP A 7 15.50 -10.92 11.56
C ASP A 7 14.97 -12.15 10.81
N LEU A 8 15.90 -12.82 10.13
CA LEU A 8 15.62 -14.01 9.35
C LEU A 8 16.02 -15.24 10.17
N PRO A 9 15.17 -16.29 10.25
CA PRO A 9 15.50 -17.49 10.99
C PRO A 9 16.77 -18.14 10.39
N PRO A 10 17.85 -18.33 11.19
CA PRO A 10 19.17 -18.67 10.66
C PRO A 10 19.26 -20.04 9.97
N GLU A 11 18.38 -20.99 10.30
CA GLU A 11 18.45 -22.37 9.79
C GLU A 11 17.44 -22.69 8.67
N GLU A 12 16.37 -21.89 8.54
CA GLU A 12 15.28 -22.15 7.57
C GLU A 12 15.24 -21.15 6.41
N SER A 13 16.03 -20.07 6.48
CA SER A 13 16.05 -19.05 5.44
C SER A 13 16.83 -19.54 4.22
N ASN A 14 16.13 -19.69 3.09
CA ASN A 14 16.81 -20.05 1.86
C ASN A 14 17.84 -18.97 1.44
N LYS A 15 18.80 -19.38 0.61
CA LYS A 15 19.92 -18.53 0.19
C LYS A 15 19.47 -17.21 -0.44
N LEU A 16 18.34 -17.18 -1.14
CA LEU A 16 17.84 -15.99 -1.81
C LEU A 16 17.32 -14.95 -0.81
N PHE A 17 16.60 -15.36 0.23
CA PHE A 17 16.17 -14.45 1.31
C PHE A 17 17.36 -13.81 2.02
N VAL A 18 18.38 -14.62 2.36
CA VAL A 18 19.58 -14.12 3.04
C VAL A 18 20.31 -13.07 2.19
N LEU A 19 20.44 -13.30 0.88
CA LEU A 19 21.09 -12.35 -0.04
C LEU A 19 20.29 -11.04 -0.18
N ILE A 20 18.97 -11.13 -0.31
CA ILE A 20 18.09 -9.96 -0.41
C ILE A 20 18.14 -9.15 0.90
N ASN A 21 18.08 -9.83 2.05
CA ASN A 21 18.12 -9.19 3.35
C ASN A 21 19.44 -8.47 3.63
N ARG A 22 20.56 -9.05 3.16
CA ARG A 22 21.90 -8.42 3.21
C ARG A 22 22.13 -7.41 2.10
N ARG A 23 21.14 -7.16 1.25
CA ARG A 23 21.22 -6.23 0.10
C ARG A 23 22.30 -6.60 -0.93
N ASP A 24 22.66 -7.88 -1.02
CA ASP A 24 23.59 -8.40 -2.04
C ASP A 24 22.83 -8.67 -3.34
N TRP A 25 22.45 -7.57 -4.02
CA TRP A 25 21.58 -7.60 -5.19
C TRP A 25 22.17 -8.37 -6.37
N ASN A 26 23.48 -8.27 -6.59
CA ASN A 26 24.16 -8.96 -7.69
C ASN A 26 24.07 -10.49 -7.51
N ARG A 27 24.36 -10.99 -6.30
CA ARG A 27 24.25 -12.42 -6.04
C ARG A 27 22.79 -12.86 -5.95
N ALA A 28 21.88 -12.00 -5.47
CA ALA A 28 20.45 -12.30 -5.47
C ALA A 28 19.93 -12.52 -6.90
N VAL A 29 20.24 -11.63 -7.85
CA VAL A 29 19.88 -11.77 -9.27
C VAL A 29 20.46 -13.06 -9.85
N ALA A 30 21.75 -13.31 -9.65
CA ALA A 30 22.39 -14.52 -10.17
C ALA A 30 21.82 -15.81 -9.54
N THR A 31 21.36 -15.75 -8.30
CA THR A 31 20.75 -16.89 -7.61
C THR A 31 19.32 -17.14 -8.09
N ALA A 32 18.50 -16.10 -8.22
CA ALA A 32 17.14 -16.19 -8.76
C ALA A 32 17.14 -16.79 -10.18
N LYS A 33 18.07 -16.36 -11.03
CA LYS A 33 18.21 -16.87 -12.41
C LYS A 33 18.68 -18.33 -12.48
N ARG A 34 19.66 -18.72 -11.65
CA ARG A 34 20.24 -20.08 -11.67
C ARG A 34 19.38 -21.11 -10.94
N SER A 35 18.63 -20.69 -9.94
CA SER A 35 17.86 -21.58 -9.08
C SER A 35 16.47 -21.01 -8.80
N PRO A 36 15.55 -21.05 -9.79
CA PRO A 36 14.22 -20.47 -9.67
C PRO A 36 13.36 -21.02 -8.53
N ASN A 37 13.66 -22.24 -8.05
CA ASN A 37 12.95 -22.84 -6.92
C ASN A 37 13.05 -21.99 -5.64
N PHE A 38 14.18 -21.32 -5.40
CA PHE A 38 14.33 -20.42 -4.24
C PHE A 38 13.39 -19.21 -4.31
N ALA A 39 12.93 -18.81 -5.50
CA ALA A 39 11.95 -17.73 -5.66
C ALA A 39 10.50 -18.17 -5.39
N LYS A 40 10.25 -19.48 -5.30
CA LYS A 40 8.94 -20.07 -4.97
C LYS A 40 8.77 -20.34 -3.48
N GLU A 41 9.88 -20.55 -2.79
CA GLU A 41 9.88 -20.81 -1.36
C GLU A 41 9.43 -19.58 -0.55
N GLN A 42 8.76 -19.86 0.55
CA GLN A 42 8.34 -18.86 1.52
C GLN A 42 9.26 -18.94 2.73
N CYS A 43 9.51 -17.79 3.35
CA CYS A 43 10.27 -17.67 4.58
C CYS A 43 9.41 -16.98 5.63
N THR A 44 9.40 -17.52 6.84
CA THR A 44 8.83 -16.84 8.00
C THR A 44 9.78 -15.73 8.44
N VAL A 45 9.32 -14.49 8.46
CA VAL A 45 10.08 -13.34 8.96
C VAL A 45 9.41 -12.87 10.25
N THR A 46 10.18 -12.86 11.33
CA THR A 46 9.70 -12.49 12.68
C THR A 46 9.59 -10.97 12.79
N GLY A 47 8.52 -10.50 13.45
CA GLY A 47 8.35 -9.07 13.72
C GLY A 47 8.24 -8.18 12.49
N PHE A 48 7.96 -8.74 11.31
CA PHE A 48 7.98 -8.01 10.05
C PHE A 48 6.92 -6.89 9.99
N TYR A 49 5.87 -6.96 10.81
CA TYR A 49 4.85 -5.91 10.94
C TYR A 49 4.85 -5.27 12.31
N ASP A 50 5.31 -4.02 12.40
CA ASP A 50 5.41 -3.23 13.64
C ASP A 50 6.04 -4.00 14.82
N GLY A 51 6.84 -5.04 14.54
CA GLY A 51 7.39 -5.96 15.55
C GLY A 51 6.38 -6.93 16.19
N ARG A 52 5.12 -6.96 15.76
CA ARG A 52 4.02 -7.66 16.45
C ARG A 52 3.74 -9.07 15.96
N PHE A 53 3.95 -9.33 14.67
CA PHE A 53 3.56 -10.60 14.07
C PHE A 53 4.67 -11.16 13.18
N SER A 54 4.86 -12.47 13.26
CA SER A 54 5.61 -13.23 12.26
C SER A 54 4.75 -13.44 11.02
N SER A 55 5.37 -13.41 9.86
CA SER A 55 4.67 -13.64 8.58
C SER A 55 5.49 -14.50 7.63
N CYS A 56 4.82 -15.45 7.01
CA CYS A 56 5.36 -16.24 5.92
C CYS A 56 5.16 -15.47 4.62
N MET A 57 6.25 -15.19 3.89
CA MET A 57 6.21 -14.41 2.66
C MET A 57 7.24 -14.93 1.65
N THR A 58 7.09 -14.53 0.39
CA THR A 58 8.06 -14.86 -0.68
C THR A 58 9.21 -13.85 -0.76
N ALA A 59 10.28 -14.20 -1.47
CA ALA A 59 11.42 -13.31 -1.73
C ALA A 59 11.00 -11.99 -2.40
N MET A 60 9.91 -11.99 -3.17
CA MET A 60 9.34 -10.79 -3.79
C MET A 60 8.81 -9.79 -2.75
N HIS A 61 8.17 -10.27 -1.68
CA HIS A 61 7.70 -9.40 -0.60
C HIS A 61 8.86 -8.69 0.10
N LEU A 62 9.91 -9.45 0.43
CA LEU A 62 11.11 -8.91 1.06
C LEU A 62 11.84 -7.92 0.16
N ALA A 63 12.01 -8.26 -1.13
CA ALA A 63 12.60 -7.35 -2.11
C ALA A 63 11.79 -6.05 -2.23
N CYS A 64 10.46 -6.14 -2.12
CA CYS A 64 9.61 -4.96 -2.12
C CYS A 64 9.75 -4.10 -0.88
N ALA A 65 9.82 -4.72 0.30
CA ALA A 65 10.01 -4.02 1.57
C ALA A 65 11.36 -3.28 1.66
N LEU A 66 12.39 -3.79 0.97
CA LEU A 66 13.74 -3.22 0.95
C LEU A 66 14.01 -2.27 -0.21
N ASP A 67 13.00 -1.94 -1.03
CA ASP A 67 13.14 -1.16 -2.27
C ASP A 67 14.26 -1.70 -3.18
N ALA A 68 14.29 -3.03 -3.36
CA ALA A 68 15.34 -3.69 -4.13
C ALA A 68 15.38 -3.18 -5.59
N PRO A 69 16.56 -3.14 -6.23
CA PRO A 69 16.69 -2.62 -7.59
C PRO A 69 15.76 -3.33 -8.59
N PRO A 70 15.34 -2.65 -9.68
CA PRO A 70 14.45 -3.23 -10.70
C PRO A 70 14.93 -4.59 -11.23
N ALA A 71 16.25 -4.77 -11.35
CA ALA A 71 16.85 -6.02 -11.81
C ALA A 71 16.56 -7.20 -10.88
N VAL A 72 16.47 -6.98 -9.56
CA VAL A 72 16.12 -8.03 -8.59
C VAL A 72 14.65 -8.39 -8.74
N ILE A 73 13.76 -7.39 -8.76
CA ILE A 73 12.31 -7.58 -8.96
C ILE A 73 12.03 -8.34 -10.26
N GLN A 74 12.68 -7.92 -11.34
CA GLN A 74 12.57 -8.57 -12.65
C GLN A 74 13.07 -10.01 -12.62
N ALA A 75 14.24 -10.28 -12.02
CA ALA A 75 14.79 -11.62 -11.93
C ALA A 75 13.91 -12.57 -11.09
N LEU A 76 13.32 -12.07 -10.00
CA LEU A 76 12.37 -12.84 -9.18
C LEU A 76 11.09 -13.16 -9.96
N TYR A 77 10.56 -12.18 -10.70
CA TYR A 77 9.40 -12.38 -11.55
C TYR A 77 9.66 -13.37 -12.68
N GLU A 78 10.79 -13.26 -13.38
CA GLU A 78 11.19 -14.19 -14.45
C GLU A 78 11.37 -15.63 -13.92
N ALA A 79 11.92 -15.78 -12.71
CA ALA A 79 12.09 -17.06 -12.06
C ALA A 79 10.75 -17.68 -11.62
N ASN A 80 9.81 -16.86 -11.14
CA ASN A 80 8.49 -17.31 -10.69
C ASN A 80 7.44 -16.19 -10.83
N PRO A 81 6.71 -16.08 -11.95
CA PRO A 81 5.72 -15.01 -12.14
C PRO A 81 4.58 -15.01 -11.11
N ILE A 82 4.33 -16.17 -10.48
CA ILE A 82 3.32 -16.32 -9.42
C ILE A 82 3.67 -15.44 -8.21
N CYS A 83 4.96 -15.15 -7.96
CA CYS A 83 5.38 -14.37 -6.80
C CYS A 83 4.79 -12.95 -6.75
N ALA A 84 4.36 -12.38 -7.88
CA ALA A 84 3.68 -11.08 -7.91
C ALA A 84 2.23 -11.12 -7.40
N LYS A 85 1.61 -12.30 -7.38
CA LYS A 85 0.25 -12.54 -6.89
C LYS A 85 0.20 -13.37 -5.60
N ASP A 86 1.34 -13.82 -5.07
CA ASP A 86 1.40 -14.50 -3.79
C ASP A 86 1.05 -13.54 -2.66
N THR A 87 0.41 -14.04 -1.62
CA THR A 87 0.05 -13.27 -0.43
C THR A 87 0.87 -13.71 0.76
N GLU A 88 1.30 -12.78 1.58
CA GLU A 88 1.85 -13.08 2.90
C GLU A 88 0.79 -13.61 3.88
N SER A 89 1.19 -14.41 4.86
CA SER A 89 0.29 -15.24 5.66
C SER A 89 -0.54 -14.51 6.73
N THR A 90 -0.15 -13.30 7.14
CA THR A 90 -0.77 -12.60 8.28
C THR A 90 -2.00 -11.79 7.86
N TYR A 91 -1.89 -10.96 6.82
CA TYR A 91 -3.00 -10.12 6.34
C TYR A 91 -3.32 -10.36 4.86
N GLY A 92 -2.77 -11.39 4.22
CA GLY A 92 -3.09 -11.69 2.82
C GLY A 92 -2.61 -10.62 1.84
N ARG A 93 -1.57 -9.85 2.18
CA ARG A 93 -1.06 -8.77 1.33
C ARG A 93 -0.19 -9.30 0.20
N LEU A 94 -0.45 -8.81 -1.00
CA LEU A 94 0.47 -8.92 -2.14
C LEU A 94 1.77 -8.11 -1.95
N PRO A 95 2.82 -8.38 -2.75
CA PRO A 95 4.03 -7.57 -2.78
C PRO A 95 3.76 -6.08 -3.05
N LEU A 96 2.75 -5.75 -3.86
CA LEU A 96 2.40 -4.34 -4.12
C LEU A 96 1.88 -3.61 -2.87
N HIS A 97 1.16 -4.29 -1.98
CA HIS A 97 0.77 -3.70 -0.69
C HIS A 97 1.99 -3.42 0.18
N ILE A 98 2.93 -4.38 0.22
CA ILE A 98 4.18 -4.25 0.99
C ILE A 98 5.04 -3.13 0.42
N ALA A 99 5.19 -3.03 -0.91
CA ALA A 99 5.91 -1.95 -1.57
C ALA A 99 5.41 -0.56 -1.13
N VAL A 100 4.10 -0.37 -1.11
CA VAL A 100 3.49 0.90 -0.69
C VAL A 100 3.71 1.16 0.80
N MET A 101 3.50 0.13 1.63
CA MET A 101 3.64 0.22 3.08
C MET A 101 5.05 0.59 3.54
N PHE A 102 6.07 0.11 2.82
CA PHE A 102 7.47 0.39 3.11
C PHE A 102 8.04 1.55 2.28
N SER A 103 7.18 2.35 1.65
CA SER A 103 7.56 3.53 0.86
C SER A 103 8.60 3.22 -0.23
N MET A 104 8.40 2.10 -0.96
CA MET A 104 9.16 1.77 -2.16
C MET A 104 9.18 2.96 -3.12
N SER A 105 10.33 3.19 -3.76
CA SER A 105 10.47 4.28 -4.74
C SER A 105 9.43 4.17 -5.86
N SER A 106 8.87 5.31 -6.27
CA SER A 106 7.87 5.36 -7.36
C SER A 106 8.30 4.67 -8.66
N THR A 107 9.61 4.66 -8.98
CA THR A 107 10.17 3.93 -10.13
C THR A 107 10.00 2.43 -9.99
N ASN A 108 10.37 1.86 -8.84
CA ASN A 108 10.21 0.43 -8.58
C ASN A 108 8.74 0.04 -8.45
N LEU A 109 7.93 0.89 -7.82
CA LEU A 109 6.49 0.68 -7.70
C LEU A 109 5.83 0.59 -9.09
N TYR A 110 6.20 1.49 -10.01
CA TYR A 110 5.72 1.47 -11.39
C TYR A 110 6.10 0.18 -12.14
N ASN A 111 7.33 -0.30 -11.96
CA ASN A 111 7.75 -1.58 -12.55
C ASN A 111 6.96 -2.76 -11.99
N LEU A 112 6.72 -2.79 -10.67
CA LEU A 112 5.93 -3.83 -10.03
C LEU A 112 4.47 -3.84 -10.54
N VAL A 113 3.87 -2.65 -10.69
CA VAL A 113 2.53 -2.50 -11.27
C VAL A 113 2.48 -3.00 -12.72
N LYS A 114 3.52 -2.73 -13.52
CA LYS A 114 3.60 -3.25 -14.90
C LYS A 114 3.63 -4.78 -14.96
N LEU A 115 4.33 -5.42 -14.03
CA LEU A 115 4.44 -6.88 -13.98
C LEU A 115 3.12 -7.56 -13.60
N TYR A 116 2.31 -6.92 -12.76
CA TYR A 116 1.01 -7.46 -12.36
C TYR A 116 -0.03 -6.35 -12.06
N PRO A 117 -0.67 -5.76 -13.09
CA PRO A 117 -1.59 -4.63 -12.92
C PRO A 117 -2.82 -4.94 -12.05
N LYS A 118 -3.27 -6.20 -12.04
CA LYS A 118 -4.42 -6.65 -11.22
C LYS A 118 -4.20 -6.45 -9.72
N ALA A 119 -2.94 -6.35 -9.27
CA ALA A 119 -2.63 -6.06 -7.88
C ALA A 119 -3.22 -4.73 -7.39
N LEU A 120 -3.42 -3.75 -8.28
CA LEU A 120 -4.02 -2.45 -7.94
C LEU A 120 -5.42 -2.57 -7.34
N LYS A 121 -6.17 -3.62 -7.72
CA LYS A 121 -7.54 -3.88 -7.27
C LYS A 121 -7.67 -5.09 -6.35
N THR A 122 -6.58 -5.81 -6.11
CA THR A 122 -6.63 -7.00 -5.25
C THR A 122 -6.70 -6.55 -3.80
N GLN A 123 -7.70 -7.04 -3.08
CA GLN A 123 -7.92 -6.72 -1.68
C GLN A 123 -7.16 -7.69 -0.77
N ASP A 124 -6.56 -7.18 0.30
CA ASP A 124 -6.00 -7.98 1.39
C ASP A 124 -7.11 -8.60 2.27
N ALA A 125 -6.73 -9.24 3.40
CA ALA A 125 -7.65 -9.84 4.35
C ALA A 125 -8.61 -8.85 5.05
N HIS A 126 -8.40 -7.53 4.92
CA HIS A 126 -9.30 -6.49 5.43
C HIS A 126 -10.13 -5.83 4.33
N GLY A 127 -10.03 -6.30 3.09
CA GLY A 127 -10.67 -5.64 1.95
C GLY A 127 -9.84 -4.48 1.40
N ARG A 128 -8.61 -4.26 1.84
CA ARG A 128 -7.84 -3.07 1.46
C ARG A 128 -7.03 -3.34 0.20
N VAL A 129 -7.19 -2.46 -0.78
CA VAL A 129 -6.26 -2.34 -1.92
C VAL A 129 -5.02 -1.50 -1.57
N PRO A 130 -3.94 -1.52 -2.37
CA PRO A 130 -2.70 -0.78 -2.08
C PRO A 130 -2.92 0.73 -1.87
N LEU A 131 -3.90 1.32 -2.54
CA LEU A 131 -4.21 2.75 -2.39
C LEU A 131 -4.64 3.13 -0.96
N HIS A 132 -5.29 2.22 -0.21
CA HIS A 132 -5.60 2.47 1.21
C HIS A 132 -4.33 2.64 2.05
N TYR A 133 -3.31 1.82 1.78
CA TYR A 133 -2.03 1.89 2.49
C TYR A 133 -1.27 3.18 2.16
N ALA A 134 -1.35 3.64 0.91
CA ALA A 134 -0.76 4.92 0.51
C ALA A 134 -1.42 6.12 1.21
N CYS A 135 -2.63 5.95 1.74
CA CYS A 135 -3.38 6.98 2.45
C CYS A 135 -3.26 6.89 3.98
N LYS A 136 -2.55 5.89 4.53
CA LYS A 136 -2.45 5.63 5.97
C LYS A 136 -1.18 6.28 6.54
N SER A 137 -1.26 6.90 7.71
CA SER A 137 -0.19 7.73 8.32
C SER A 137 0.28 7.22 9.69
N ASP A 138 0.35 5.92 9.89
CA ASP A 138 0.44 5.37 11.25
C ASP A 138 1.83 5.49 11.92
N SER A 139 2.89 5.84 11.18
CA SER A 139 4.24 6.01 11.76
C SER A 139 5.32 6.47 10.76
N THR A 140 5.07 6.37 9.46
CA THR A 140 5.96 6.82 8.39
C THR A 140 5.39 8.07 7.71
N PRO A 141 6.25 8.98 7.20
CA PRO A 141 5.77 10.05 6.34
C PRO A 141 4.99 9.42 5.18
N ILE A 142 3.75 9.88 4.98
CA ILE A 142 2.94 9.45 3.85
C ILE A 142 3.72 9.72 2.57
N ASP A 143 4.01 8.67 1.80
CA ASP A 143 4.61 8.85 0.48
C ASP A 143 3.52 9.25 -0.52
N GLU A 144 3.31 10.55 -0.61
CA GLU A 144 2.40 11.17 -1.58
C GLU A 144 2.66 10.68 -3.00
N LYS A 145 3.92 10.36 -3.34
CA LYS A 145 4.30 9.91 -4.68
C LYS A 145 3.70 8.53 -4.98
N ASN A 146 3.63 7.63 -4.00
CA ASN A 146 3.04 6.32 -4.18
C ASN A 146 1.52 6.42 -4.35
N ALA A 147 0.83 7.25 -3.57
CA ALA A 147 -0.60 7.49 -3.77
C ALA A 147 -0.89 8.05 -5.18
N LEU A 148 -0.10 9.04 -5.62
CA LEU A 148 -0.22 9.62 -6.96
C LEU A 148 0.12 8.62 -8.06
N ALA A 149 1.14 7.78 -7.89
CA ALA A 149 1.54 6.77 -8.87
C ALA A 149 0.46 5.69 -9.04
N LEU A 150 -0.11 5.19 -7.94
CA LEU A 150 -1.19 4.21 -7.97
C LEU A 150 -2.45 4.79 -8.62
N LEU A 151 -2.82 6.02 -8.26
CA LEU A 151 -3.99 6.69 -8.83
C LEU A 151 -3.82 6.94 -10.33
N LYS A 152 -2.62 7.33 -10.78
CA LYS A 152 -2.33 7.47 -12.22
C LYS A 152 -2.36 6.14 -12.96
N ALA A 153 -1.95 5.05 -12.30
CA ALA A 153 -1.95 3.73 -12.90
C ALA A 153 -3.37 3.17 -13.09
N ASP A 154 -4.25 3.37 -12.10
CA ASP A 154 -5.68 3.06 -12.25
C ASP A 154 -6.56 3.94 -11.34
N PRO A 155 -7.20 4.98 -11.90
CA PRO A 155 -8.07 5.88 -11.14
C PRO A 155 -9.29 5.20 -10.53
N SER A 156 -9.77 4.08 -11.12
CA SER A 156 -11.00 3.42 -10.64
C SER A 156 -10.83 2.78 -9.26
N THR A 157 -9.59 2.62 -8.78
CA THR A 157 -9.28 2.09 -7.44
C THR A 157 -9.83 2.94 -6.30
N VAL A 158 -10.15 4.22 -6.54
CA VAL A 158 -10.76 5.11 -5.53
C VAL A 158 -12.16 4.68 -5.10
N HIS A 159 -12.82 3.81 -5.86
CA HIS A 159 -14.17 3.30 -5.56
C HIS A 159 -14.17 1.98 -4.80
N ILE A 160 -13.00 1.37 -4.57
CA ILE A 160 -12.93 0.08 -3.91
C ILE A 160 -12.95 0.30 -2.41
N ALA A 161 -14.02 -0.13 -1.75
CA ALA A 161 -14.16 -0.06 -0.31
C ALA A 161 -13.52 -1.27 0.37
N ASP A 162 -12.93 -1.05 1.54
CA ASP A 162 -12.55 -2.13 2.45
C ASP A 162 -13.77 -2.79 3.11
N PHE A 163 -13.58 -3.84 3.91
CA PHE A 163 -14.69 -4.57 4.55
C PHE A 163 -15.49 -3.74 5.58
N ASN A 164 -14.98 -2.58 5.99
CA ASN A 164 -15.71 -1.62 6.83
C ASN A 164 -16.38 -0.51 6.01
N GLY A 165 -16.39 -0.63 4.68
CA GLY A 165 -16.92 0.39 3.77
C GLY A 165 -16.01 1.60 3.59
N PHE A 166 -14.76 1.56 4.08
CA PHE A 166 -13.85 2.69 3.88
C PHE A 166 -13.32 2.67 2.45
N LEU A 167 -13.64 3.71 1.69
CA LEU A 167 -12.92 4.08 0.47
C LEU A 167 -11.53 4.69 0.81
N PRO A 168 -10.58 4.70 -0.15
CA PRO A 168 -9.29 5.38 0.04
C PRO A 168 -9.43 6.85 0.46
N LEU A 169 -10.45 7.57 -0.03
CA LEU A 169 -10.71 8.95 0.39
C LEU A 169 -11.05 9.06 1.89
N HIS A 170 -11.83 8.12 2.44
CA HIS A 170 -12.12 8.11 3.88
C HIS A 170 -10.84 7.94 4.71
N VAL A 171 -9.95 7.03 4.29
CA VAL A 171 -8.66 6.83 4.96
C VAL A 171 -7.78 8.06 4.83
N ALA A 172 -7.70 8.65 3.64
CA ALA A 172 -6.95 9.88 3.38
C ALA A 172 -7.39 11.05 4.26
N CYS A 173 -8.70 11.24 4.41
CA CYS A 173 -9.29 12.26 5.27
C CYS A 173 -9.10 11.94 6.75
N LEU A 174 -9.28 10.69 7.16
CA LEU A 174 -9.08 10.27 8.55
C LEU A 174 -7.61 10.43 8.98
N SER A 175 -6.65 10.17 8.10
CA SER A 175 -5.23 10.35 8.37
C SER A 175 -4.72 11.76 8.08
N LEU A 176 -5.59 12.68 7.63
CA LEU A 176 -5.25 14.04 7.20
C LEU A 176 -4.02 14.10 6.28
N ILE A 177 -4.00 13.28 5.22
CA ILE A 177 -2.84 13.22 4.31
C ILE A 177 -2.67 14.51 3.49
N SER A 178 -1.70 14.53 2.57
CA SER A 178 -1.46 15.70 1.71
C SER A 178 -2.71 16.13 0.95
N ARG A 179 -2.97 17.44 1.00
CA ARG A 179 -4.04 18.09 0.23
C ARG A 179 -3.96 17.77 -1.25
N THR A 180 -2.75 17.60 -1.78
CA THR A 180 -2.54 17.29 -3.20
C THR A 180 -3.19 15.96 -3.57
N VAL A 181 -3.01 14.94 -2.73
CA VAL A 181 -3.61 13.61 -2.95
C VAL A 181 -5.13 13.67 -2.81
N ILE A 182 -5.63 14.34 -1.76
CA ILE A 182 -7.08 14.52 -1.55
C ILE A 182 -7.72 15.27 -2.72
N ARG A 183 -7.08 16.35 -3.21
CA ARG A 183 -7.52 17.07 -4.41
C ARG A 183 -7.58 16.17 -5.64
N MET A 184 -6.62 15.27 -5.81
CA MET A 184 -6.64 14.36 -6.94
C MET A 184 -7.82 13.38 -6.85
N PHE A 185 -8.13 12.85 -5.66
CA PHE A 185 -9.29 11.96 -5.47
C PHE A 185 -10.61 12.65 -5.77
N ILE A 186 -10.82 13.84 -5.24
CA ILE A 186 -12.09 14.57 -5.44
C ILE A 186 -12.23 15.10 -6.87
N ARG A 187 -11.12 15.37 -7.58
CA ARG A 187 -11.17 15.72 -9.02
C ARG A 187 -11.49 14.51 -9.89
N SER A 188 -11.02 13.32 -9.51
CA SER A 188 -11.30 12.10 -10.27
C SER A 188 -12.68 11.51 -9.98
N ALA A 189 -13.15 11.65 -8.74
CA ALA A 189 -14.35 10.99 -8.23
C ALA A 189 -15.01 11.81 -7.09
N PRO A 190 -15.60 12.98 -7.38
CA PRO A 190 -16.18 13.87 -6.37
C PRO A 190 -17.33 13.22 -5.59
N GLU A 191 -18.08 12.31 -6.20
CA GLU A 191 -19.18 11.57 -5.57
C GLU A 191 -18.73 10.67 -4.40
N THR A 192 -17.43 10.37 -4.30
CA THR A 192 -16.88 9.59 -3.17
C THR A 192 -16.92 10.36 -1.86
N ILE A 193 -17.06 11.69 -1.89
CA ILE A 193 -17.15 12.55 -0.68
C ILE A 193 -18.39 12.20 0.15
N VAL A 194 -19.51 11.90 -0.53
CA VAL A 194 -20.82 11.67 0.11
C VAL A 194 -21.10 10.19 0.37
N LYS A 195 -20.24 9.28 -0.10
CA LYS A 195 -20.37 7.86 0.22
C LYS A 195 -20.15 7.64 1.71
N GLN A 196 -20.91 6.71 2.28
CA GLN A 196 -20.81 6.36 3.69
C GLN A 196 -20.06 5.06 3.88
N THR A 197 -19.20 5.03 4.90
CA THR A 197 -18.69 3.78 5.48
C THR A 197 -19.83 2.95 6.07
N ALA A 198 -19.55 1.70 6.47
CA ALA A 198 -20.54 0.84 7.14
C ALA A 198 -21.09 1.45 8.45
N LYS A 199 -20.40 2.44 9.03
CA LYS A 199 -20.83 3.18 10.22
C LYS A 199 -21.49 4.54 9.91
N GLY A 200 -21.86 4.80 8.65
CA GLY A 200 -22.52 6.06 8.26
C GLY A 200 -21.59 7.26 8.07
N ASN A 201 -20.28 7.11 8.28
CA ASN A 201 -19.33 8.23 8.16
C ASN A 201 -19.03 8.55 6.69
N THR A 202 -19.14 9.83 6.31
CA THR A 202 -18.65 10.40 5.05
C THR A 202 -17.18 10.82 5.15
N ALA A 203 -16.54 11.14 4.02
CA ALA A 203 -15.17 11.66 4.01
C ALA A 203 -15.00 12.94 4.88
N ILE A 204 -16.02 13.80 4.90
CA ILE A 204 -16.05 15.02 5.74
C ILE A 204 -16.02 14.64 7.23
N SER A 205 -16.90 13.73 7.65
CA SER A 205 -16.94 13.27 9.05
C SER A 205 -15.65 12.55 9.47
N CYS A 206 -15.01 11.81 8.55
CA CYS A 206 -13.71 11.20 8.81
C CYS A 206 -12.61 12.25 9.06
N ALA A 207 -12.58 13.34 8.29
CA ALA A 207 -11.65 14.44 8.55
C ALA A 207 -11.95 15.12 9.90
N GLN A 208 -13.22 15.44 10.17
CA GLN A 208 -13.65 16.10 11.42
C GLN A 208 -13.28 15.29 12.67
N ASN A 209 -13.49 13.98 12.62
CA ASN A 209 -13.23 13.06 13.74
C ASN A 209 -11.80 12.53 13.76
N SER A 210 -10.91 13.04 12.90
CA SER A 210 -9.52 12.61 12.87
C SER A 210 -8.80 12.94 14.18
N ARG A 211 -8.12 11.93 14.73
CA ARG A 211 -7.21 12.10 15.89
C ARG A 211 -5.81 12.54 15.49
N HIS A 212 -5.55 12.69 14.19
CA HIS A 212 -4.26 13.07 13.64
C HIS A 212 -4.25 14.59 13.33
N GLY A 213 -3.06 15.19 13.23
CA GLY A 213 -2.86 16.58 12.77
C GLY A 213 -3.36 17.68 13.71
N ASN A 214 -3.21 18.93 13.27
CA ASN A 214 -3.70 20.11 13.97
C ASN A 214 -5.09 20.53 13.45
N GLU A 215 -5.78 21.36 14.23
CA GLU A 215 -7.14 21.83 13.89
C GLU A 215 -7.18 22.57 12.55
N GLU A 216 -6.15 23.34 12.23
CA GLU A 216 -6.04 24.07 10.97
C GLU A 216 -6.11 23.14 9.75
N ARG A 217 -5.33 22.06 9.74
CA ARG A 217 -5.31 21.09 8.64
C ARG A 217 -6.65 20.35 8.52
N ARG A 218 -7.30 20.07 9.64
CA ARG A 218 -8.64 19.49 9.67
C ARG A 218 -9.64 20.43 8.99
N GLN A 219 -9.69 21.69 9.41
CA GLN A 219 -10.60 22.70 8.83
C GLN A 219 -10.31 22.95 7.35
N GLU A 220 -9.04 22.94 6.96
CA GLU A 220 -8.63 23.10 5.58
C GLU A 220 -9.12 21.96 4.66
N ILE A 221 -8.99 20.71 5.11
CA ILE A 221 -9.51 19.54 4.38
C ILE A 221 -11.04 19.57 4.36
N VAL A 222 -11.68 19.81 5.50
CA VAL A 222 -13.15 19.89 5.59
C VAL A 222 -13.70 20.96 4.66
N GLY A 223 -13.16 22.18 4.69
CA GLY A 223 -13.58 23.27 3.81
C GLY A 223 -13.26 23.02 2.33
N MET A 224 -12.26 22.20 2.01
CA MET A 224 -12.03 21.74 0.64
C MET A 224 -13.14 20.79 0.17
N LEU A 225 -13.50 19.82 1.00
CA LEU A 225 -14.54 18.84 0.68
C LEU A 225 -15.91 19.51 0.57
N GLN A 226 -16.27 20.40 1.51
CA GLN A 226 -17.54 21.14 1.49
C GLN A 226 -17.70 22.00 0.23
N ARG A 227 -16.66 22.75 -0.15
CA ARG A 227 -16.68 23.51 -1.41
C ARG A 227 -16.87 22.61 -2.63
N THR A 228 -16.28 21.41 -2.62
CA THR A 228 -16.45 20.46 -3.72
C THR A 228 -17.87 19.88 -3.74
N VAL A 229 -18.47 19.64 -2.58
CA VAL A 229 -19.89 19.23 -2.48
C VAL A 229 -20.81 20.30 -3.09
N GLU A 230 -20.58 21.57 -2.76
CA GLU A 230 -21.31 22.71 -3.32
C GLU A 230 -21.09 22.85 -4.83
N GLU A 231 -19.83 22.81 -5.27
CA GLU A 231 -19.43 22.94 -6.68
C GLU A 231 -20.08 21.88 -7.58
N PHE A 232 -20.17 20.63 -7.11
CA PHE A 232 -20.73 19.51 -7.86
C PHE A 232 -22.21 19.22 -7.52
N GLY A 233 -22.84 20.03 -6.67
CA GLY A 233 -24.24 19.84 -6.26
C GLY A 233 -24.52 18.49 -5.61
N LEU A 234 -23.57 17.97 -4.82
CA LEU A 234 -23.69 16.66 -4.19
C LEU A 234 -24.60 16.72 -2.95
N THR A 235 -25.46 15.73 -2.77
CA THR A 235 -26.31 15.62 -1.58
C THR A 235 -25.62 14.82 -0.49
N LEU A 236 -25.42 15.45 0.68
CA LEU A 236 -24.94 14.73 1.86
C LEU A 236 -26.04 13.84 2.42
N PRO A 237 -25.71 12.62 2.85
CA PRO A 237 -26.67 11.73 3.50
C PRO A 237 -27.15 12.34 4.83
N GLU A 238 -28.42 12.11 5.17
CA GLU A 238 -28.99 12.53 6.44
C GLU A 238 -28.25 11.84 7.60
N CYS A 239 -27.86 12.60 8.64
CA CYS A 239 -27.27 12.03 9.83
C CYS A 239 -28.34 11.21 10.57
N SER A 240 -28.13 9.88 10.64
CA SER A 240 -28.91 8.95 11.46
C SER A 240 -28.56 9.07 12.95
#